data_AF-A0A2G3E4Z1-F1
#
_entry.id   AF-A0A2G3E4Z1-F1
#
_cell.length_a   1.000
_cell.length_b   1.000
_cell.length_c   1.000
_cell.angle_alpha   90.00
_cell.angle_beta   90.00
_cell.angle_gamma   90.00
#
_symmetry.space_group_name_H-M   'P 1'
#
loop_
_entity.id
_entity.type
_entity.pdbx_description
1 polymer ?
#
loop_
_entity_poly.entity_id
_entity_poly.type
_entity_poly.pdbx_seq_one_letter_code
_entity_poly.pdbx_strand_id
1 'polypeptide(L)'
;MMSTMLAEDGITFKEFEKKTFQMICQWGQEYTREFLERYDEYLMQTRDKKAYRHKGLRKTSVKTVYGEVEYERRVYKTTREDGTEKFVFLLDEQLKIPSVGLISENMAEQLVMGITEMSYRECAAKVTEMTGQTISAMGVWNVIQELGRKVCEDEESLVNAHRSGIIQGEKETPVLFEETDGVYVRLQNEKKKKAEIKVGIAYDGWKEIGKNRYALDNKVVVAGISSSRENIPHVEAAEEVRRYLDKCDVEGMFDFLETYRNSLTEDEEIEKVDTLLKYFENNKDGLLPYQERGLSLPDPPEGIVYRNMGTMENHMWSVIARRMKHNHTCWSIKGGNHLAKILAKKCSGRIDDVTVKLKSPEFEGKKF
;
A
#
# COMPACT_ATOMS: atom_id res chain seq x y z
N MET A 1 59.49 -23.81 -15.42
CA MET A 1 59.76 -23.94 -13.98
C MET A 1 58.88 -22.95 -13.26
N MET A 2 57.90 -23.48 -12.51
CA MET A 2 57.15 -22.75 -11.49
C MET A 2 58.11 -22.23 -10.42
N SER A 3 57.89 -21.00 -9.97
CA SER A 3 58.21 -20.51 -8.63
C SER A 3 57.44 -19.20 -8.43
N THR A 4 56.21 -19.26 -7.90
CA THR A 4 55.89 -18.82 -6.52
C THR A 4 56.27 -17.37 -6.20
N MET A 5 55.51 -16.40 -6.72
CA MET A 5 55.39 -15.00 -6.24
C MET A 5 54.05 -14.46 -6.78
N LEU A 6 52.98 -14.14 -6.07
CA LEU A 6 52.70 -13.90 -4.66
C LEU A 6 51.30 -14.47 -4.36
N ALA A 7 51.21 -15.50 -3.54
CA ALA A 7 50.03 -15.65 -2.70
C ALA A 7 50.39 -14.94 -1.39
N GLU A 8 50.43 -13.61 -1.42
CA GLU A 8 50.21 -12.89 -0.17
C GLU A 8 48.75 -13.16 0.18
N ASP A 9 48.47 -13.51 1.44
CA ASP A 9 47.13 -13.56 2.04
C ASP A 9 46.52 -12.14 2.07
N GLY A 10 46.37 -11.54 0.89
CA GLY A 10 46.00 -10.16 0.65
C GLY A 10 44.50 -10.01 0.49
N ILE A 11 43.96 -8.96 1.12
CA ILE A 11 42.57 -8.54 0.95
C ILE A 11 42.26 -8.39 -0.54
N THR A 12 41.20 -9.05 -1.01
CA THR A 12 40.69 -8.85 -2.38
C THR A 12 40.01 -7.47 -2.51
N PHE A 13 39.93 -6.90 -3.72
CA PHE A 13 39.21 -5.64 -3.91
C PHE A 13 37.74 -5.72 -3.44
N LYS A 14 37.09 -6.87 -3.63
CA LYS A 14 35.73 -7.14 -3.13
C LYS A 14 35.64 -7.03 -1.61
N GLU A 15 36.62 -7.55 -0.89
CA GLU A 15 36.67 -7.44 0.58
C GLU A 15 37.03 -6.02 1.02
N PHE A 16 37.92 -5.35 0.31
CA PHE A 16 38.26 -3.95 0.55
C PHE A 16 37.03 -3.05 0.40
N GLU A 17 36.29 -3.16 -0.71
CA GLU A 17 35.08 -2.37 -0.97
C GLU A 17 34.02 -2.57 0.12
N LYS A 18 33.78 -3.81 0.54
CA LYS A 18 32.87 -4.12 1.65
C LYS A 18 33.29 -3.47 2.96
N LYS A 19 34.58 -3.51 3.30
CA LYS A 19 35.12 -2.87 4.52
C LYS A 19 35.01 -1.35 4.43
N THR A 20 35.31 -0.75 3.28
CA THR A 20 35.16 0.69 3.05
C THR A 20 33.71 1.13 3.19
N PHE A 21 32.75 0.40 2.60
CA PHE A 21 31.33 0.69 2.76
C PHE A 21 30.88 0.66 4.22
N GLN A 22 31.31 -0.36 4.98
CA GLN A 22 31.02 -0.46 6.42
C GLN A 22 31.60 0.71 7.21
N MET A 23 32.83 1.12 6.92
CA MET A 23 33.47 2.27 7.56
C MET A 23 32.72 3.58 7.26
N ILE A 24 32.30 3.79 6.01
CA ILE A 24 31.51 4.97 5.62
C ILE A 24 30.16 4.99 6.36
N CYS A 25 29.51 3.83 6.48
CA CYS A 25 28.26 3.71 7.24
C CYS A 25 28.45 4.10 8.71
N GLN A 26 29.52 3.61 9.35
CA GLN A 26 29.86 3.97 10.73
C GLN A 26 30.13 5.48 10.90
N TRP A 27 30.87 6.09 9.97
CA TRP A 27 31.08 7.53 9.97
C TRP A 27 29.77 8.30 9.78
N GLY A 28 28.87 7.80 8.92
CA GLY A 28 27.53 8.37 8.75
C GLY A 28 26.70 8.30 10.03
N GLN A 29 26.77 7.18 10.76
CA GLN A 29 26.10 7.01 12.05
C GLN A 29 26.62 8.02 13.08
N GLU A 30 27.94 8.14 13.21
CA GLU A 30 28.61 9.06 14.12
C GLU A 30 28.25 10.52 13.83
N TYR A 31 28.42 10.93 12.58
CA TYR A 31 28.11 12.28 12.13
C TYR A 31 26.65 12.65 12.41
N THR A 32 25.72 11.71 12.14
CA THR A 32 24.29 11.93 12.38
C THR A 32 24.00 12.09 13.86
N ARG A 33 24.60 11.26 14.72
CA ARG A 33 24.47 11.38 16.19
C ARG A 33 24.93 12.75 16.65
N GLU A 34 26.15 13.16 16.28
CA GLU A 34 26.70 14.46 16.68
C GLU A 34 25.82 15.62 16.19
N PHE A 35 25.33 15.54 14.96
CA PHE A 35 24.40 16.54 14.41
C PHE A 35 23.11 16.63 15.25
N LEU A 36 22.47 15.50 15.53
CA LEU A 36 21.20 15.45 16.27
C LEU A 36 21.35 16.02 17.68
N GLU A 37 22.42 15.63 18.39
CA GLU A 37 22.66 16.09 19.77
C GLU A 37 23.04 17.57 19.82
N ARG A 38 23.84 18.05 18.86
CA ARG A 38 24.15 19.49 18.74
C ARG A 38 22.93 20.31 18.37
N TYR A 39 22.03 19.77 17.54
CA TYR A 39 20.81 20.46 17.18
C TYR A 39 19.80 20.48 18.35
N ASP A 40 19.71 19.41 19.14
CA ASP A 40 18.93 19.40 20.39
C ASP A 40 19.48 20.42 21.41
N GLU A 41 20.80 20.55 21.53
CA GLU A 41 21.43 21.59 22.36
C GLU A 41 21.06 23.01 21.89
N TYR A 42 21.12 23.26 20.58
CA TYR A 42 20.68 24.53 20.00
C TYR A 42 19.20 24.82 20.31
N LEU A 43 18.31 23.83 20.14
CA LEU A 43 16.88 23.95 20.47
C LEU A 43 16.67 24.18 21.96
N MET A 44 17.45 23.52 22.83
CA MET A 44 17.40 23.77 24.27
C MET A 44 17.71 25.24 24.58
N GLN A 45 18.73 25.82 23.94
CA GLN A 45 19.16 27.19 24.21
C GLN A 45 18.18 28.23 23.67
N THR A 46 17.56 27.95 22.52
CA THR A 46 16.68 28.89 21.80
C THR A 46 15.18 28.72 22.08
N ARG A 47 14.75 27.67 22.78
CA ARG A 47 13.33 27.45 23.12
C ARG A 47 12.71 28.59 23.95
N ASP A 48 11.39 28.72 23.83
CA ASP A 48 10.61 29.45 24.82
C ASP A 48 10.61 28.69 26.16
N LYS A 49 11.38 29.20 27.12
CA LYS A 49 11.53 28.61 28.46
C LYS A 49 10.25 28.68 29.30
N LYS A 50 9.30 29.56 28.98
CA LYS A 50 8.00 29.65 29.66
C LYS A 50 7.06 28.56 29.14
N ALA A 51 7.02 28.35 27.83
CA ALA A 51 6.18 27.34 27.21
C ALA A 51 6.72 25.90 27.35
N TYR A 52 8.05 25.73 27.38
CA TYR A 52 8.72 24.43 27.35
C TYR A 52 9.65 24.23 28.55
N ARG A 53 9.13 23.54 29.58
CA ARG A 53 9.91 23.20 30.77
C ARG A 53 10.72 21.93 30.51
N HIS A 54 12.05 22.03 30.60
CA HIS A 54 12.96 20.88 30.47
C HIS A 54 12.70 19.82 31.55
N LYS A 55 12.66 18.54 31.15
CA LYS A 55 12.37 17.38 32.00
C LYS A 55 13.46 16.30 32.00
N GLY A 56 14.59 16.59 31.37
CA GLY A 56 15.74 15.70 31.33
C GLY A 56 16.02 15.16 29.94
N LEU A 57 17.01 14.28 29.90
CA LEU A 57 17.56 13.68 28.70
C LEU A 57 17.04 12.25 28.54
N ARG A 58 16.81 11.81 27.30
CA ARG A 58 16.34 10.47 26.95
C ARG A 58 17.20 9.92 25.84
N LYS A 59 17.65 8.67 26.01
CA LYS A 59 18.27 7.88 24.96
C LYS A 59 17.21 7.38 23.99
N THR A 60 17.54 7.36 22.72
CA THR A 60 16.70 6.80 21.66
C THR A 60 17.60 6.39 20.49
N SER A 61 16.98 5.87 19.43
CA SER A 61 17.68 5.55 18.19
C SER A 61 16.87 5.96 16.97
N VAL A 62 17.53 6.01 15.81
CA VAL A 62 16.86 6.06 14.51
C VAL A 62 17.56 5.10 13.54
N LYS A 63 16.77 4.26 12.88
CA LYS A 63 17.19 3.27 11.89
C LYS A 63 17.26 3.93 10.53
N THR A 64 18.48 4.21 10.09
CA THR A 64 18.79 4.88 8.82
C THR A 64 19.28 3.89 7.77
N VAL A 65 19.48 4.36 6.54
CA VAL A 65 20.09 3.57 5.45
C VAL A 65 21.58 3.27 5.67
N TYR A 66 22.24 3.97 6.58
CA TYR A 66 23.64 3.72 6.95
C TYR A 66 23.78 3.05 8.33
N GLY A 67 22.67 2.60 8.92
CA GLY A 67 22.65 1.86 10.19
C GLY A 67 21.80 2.52 11.27
N GLU A 68 21.75 1.87 12.43
CA GLU A 68 21.06 2.40 13.61
C GLU A 68 21.92 3.47 14.29
N VAL A 69 21.35 4.67 14.47
CA VAL A 69 22.00 5.81 15.12
C VAL A 69 21.38 5.95 16.49
N GLU A 70 22.14 5.63 17.54
CA GLU A 70 21.74 5.89 18.93
C GLU A 70 22.17 7.30 19.33
N TYR A 71 21.29 8.04 19.99
CA TYR A 71 21.55 9.42 20.40
C TYR A 71 20.71 9.82 21.62
N GLU A 72 21.08 10.93 22.25
CA GLU A 72 20.36 11.52 23.36
C GLU A 72 19.60 12.79 22.94
N ARG A 73 18.38 12.95 23.45
CA ARG A 73 17.53 14.12 23.17
C ARG A 73 16.74 14.54 24.39
N ARG A 74 16.35 15.81 24.46
CA ARG A 74 15.66 16.36 25.63
C ARG A 74 14.15 16.23 25.53
N VAL A 75 13.54 15.89 26.66
CA VAL A 75 12.08 15.91 26.82
C VAL A 75 11.63 17.21 27.49
N TYR A 76 10.58 17.80 26.95
CA TYR A 76 9.98 19.04 27.44
C TYR A 76 8.53 18.80 27.83
N LYS A 77 8.11 19.45 28.92
CA LYS A 77 6.71 19.53 29.31
C LYS A 77 6.13 20.85 28.80
N THR A 78 4.98 20.76 28.14
CA THR A 78 4.17 21.88 27.67
C THR A 78 2.69 21.63 28.01
N THR A 79 1.84 22.65 27.86
CA THR A 79 0.40 22.58 28.15
C THR A 79 -0.37 22.73 26.84
N ARG A 80 -1.32 21.84 26.60
CA ARG A 80 -2.24 21.91 25.45
C ARG A 80 -3.25 23.04 25.63
N GLU A 81 -3.96 23.38 24.56
CA GLU A 81 -5.05 24.38 24.58
C GLU A 81 -6.17 24.02 25.57
N ASP A 82 -6.42 22.72 25.78
CA ASP A 82 -7.40 22.19 26.74
C ASP A 82 -6.90 22.18 28.21
N GLY A 83 -5.70 22.71 28.48
CA GLY A 83 -5.10 22.75 29.82
C GLY A 83 -4.39 21.46 30.25
N THR A 84 -4.38 20.40 29.44
CA THR A 84 -3.70 19.15 29.77
C THR A 84 -2.20 19.19 29.50
N GLU A 85 -1.43 18.45 30.29
CA GLU A 85 0.02 18.40 30.15
C GLU A 85 0.45 17.45 29.03
N LYS A 86 1.36 17.90 28.16
CA LYS A 86 1.96 17.10 27.07
C LYS A 86 3.48 17.06 27.25
N PHE A 87 4.07 15.90 26.98
CA PHE A 87 5.52 15.76 26.83
C PHE A 87 5.89 15.73 25.35
N VAL A 88 6.87 16.53 24.96
CA VAL A 88 7.33 16.69 23.57
C VAL A 88 8.84 16.61 23.48
N PHE A 89 9.32 16.24 22.30
CA PHE A 89 10.73 16.29 21.91
C PHE A 89 10.85 17.33 20.81
N LEU A 90 11.43 18.50 21.12
CA LEU A 90 11.53 19.59 20.14
C LEU A 90 12.33 19.19 18.90
N LEU A 91 13.36 18.35 19.10
CA LEU A 91 14.14 17.79 17.99
C LEU A 91 13.27 17.01 16.99
N ASP A 92 12.40 16.13 17.50
CA ASP A 92 11.50 15.31 16.68
C ASP A 92 10.49 16.16 15.92
N GLU A 93 9.89 17.15 16.58
CA GLU A 93 8.91 18.06 15.95
C GLU A 93 9.59 18.88 14.85
N GLN A 94 10.81 19.35 15.09
CA GLN A 94 11.55 20.20 14.16
C GLN A 94 12.06 19.43 12.94
N LEU A 95 12.64 18.24 13.15
CA LEU A 95 13.18 17.39 12.08
C LEU A 95 12.14 16.44 11.49
N LYS A 96 10.91 16.45 12.01
CA LYS A 96 9.83 15.52 11.66
C LYS A 96 10.31 14.06 11.76
N ILE A 97 11.05 13.75 12.82
CA ILE A 97 11.61 12.41 13.01
C ILE A 97 10.44 11.41 13.13
N PRO A 98 10.43 10.35 12.31
CA PRO A 98 9.36 9.37 12.32
C PRO A 98 9.14 8.72 13.69
N SER A 99 7.89 8.64 14.13
CA SER A 99 7.49 7.95 15.37
C SER A 99 7.35 6.43 15.19
N VAL A 100 7.25 5.95 13.95
CA VAL A 100 6.98 4.55 13.63
C VAL A 100 8.27 3.74 13.58
N GLY A 101 8.43 2.83 14.54
CA GLY A 101 9.54 1.87 14.59
C GLY A 101 10.93 2.50 14.66
N LEU A 102 11.00 3.82 14.92
CA LEU A 102 12.21 4.64 14.84
C LEU A 102 12.91 4.51 13.48
N ILE A 103 12.18 4.30 12.38
CA ILE A 103 12.75 4.14 11.04
C ILE A 103 12.71 5.47 10.29
N SER A 104 13.85 5.89 9.73
CA SER A 104 13.92 7.07 8.86
C SER A 104 13.07 6.91 7.59
N GLU A 105 12.59 8.02 7.02
CA GLU A 105 11.77 8.03 5.78
C GLU A 105 12.49 7.29 4.64
N ASN A 106 13.77 7.61 4.38
CA ASN A 106 14.60 6.93 3.38
C ASN A 106 14.67 5.41 3.60
N MET A 107 14.79 4.95 4.86
CA MET A 107 14.83 3.53 5.17
C MET A 107 13.44 2.89 4.99
N ALA A 108 12.36 3.58 5.36
CA ALA A 108 11.00 3.10 5.12
C ALA A 108 10.71 2.97 3.61
N GLU A 109 11.17 3.91 2.79
CA GLU A 109 11.06 3.85 1.33
C GLU A 109 11.76 2.62 0.76
N GLN A 110 12.99 2.32 1.18
CA GLN A 110 13.69 1.10 0.76
C GLN A 110 12.92 -0.17 1.13
N LEU A 111 12.31 -0.21 2.32
CA LEU A 111 11.49 -1.35 2.76
C LEU A 111 10.20 -1.49 1.94
N VAL A 112 9.53 -0.38 1.62
CA VAL A 112 8.31 -0.36 0.79
C VAL A 112 8.62 -0.77 -0.65
N MET A 113 9.69 -0.23 -1.24
CA MET A 113 10.15 -0.62 -2.57
C MET A 113 10.48 -2.11 -2.63
N GLY A 114 11.20 -2.62 -1.62
CA GLY A 114 11.51 -4.05 -1.52
C GLY A 114 10.25 -4.90 -1.37
N ILE A 115 9.39 -4.63 -0.38
CA ILE A 115 8.26 -5.52 -0.08
C ILE A 115 7.22 -5.57 -1.19
N THR A 116 7.15 -4.53 -2.03
CA THR A 116 6.24 -4.52 -3.17
C THR A 116 6.71 -5.40 -4.33
N GLU A 117 7.91 -5.99 -4.24
CA GLU A 117 8.50 -6.87 -5.26
C GLU A 117 8.90 -8.24 -4.73
N MET A 118 9.29 -8.35 -3.46
CA MET A 118 9.87 -9.58 -2.90
C MET A 118 9.30 -9.95 -1.53
N SER A 119 9.62 -11.15 -1.05
CA SER A 119 9.19 -11.61 0.27
C SER A 119 9.80 -10.78 1.41
N TYR A 120 9.22 -10.85 2.61
CA TYR A 120 9.77 -10.17 3.80
C TYR A 120 11.21 -10.61 4.11
N ARG A 121 11.55 -11.89 3.86
CA ARG A 121 12.89 -12.43 4.10
C ARG A 121 13.90 -11.93 3.07
N GLU A 122 13.52 -11.93 1.79
CA GLU A 122 14.37 -11.40 0.71
C GLU A 122 14.58 -9.91 0.88
N CYS A 123 13.53 -9.16 1.22
CA CYS A 123 13.62 -7.73 1.49
C CYS A 123 14.58 -7.44 2.65
N ALA A 124 14.48 -8.19 3.75
CA ALA A 124 15.39 -8.08 4.88
C ALA A 124 16.85 -8.39 4.48
N ALA A 125 17.06 -9.45 3.70
CA ALA A 125 18.39 -9.82 3.21
C ALA A 125 18.99 -8.75 2.27
N LYS A 126 18.19 -8.23 1.32
CA LYS A 126 18.63 -7.19 0.38
C LYS A 126 18.94 -5.88 1.08
N VAL A 127 18.10 -5.46 2.02
CA VAL A 127 18.39 -4.29 2.86
C VAL A 127 19.69 -4.49 3.64
N THR A 128 19.87 -5.65 4.27
CA THR A 128 21.09 -5.94 5.04
C THR A 128 22.35 -5.99 4.16
N GLU A 129 22.21 -6.41 2.90
CA GLU A 129 23.31 -6.49 1.93
C GLU A 129 23.68 -5.11 1.35
N MET A 130 22.68 -4.28 1.05
CA MET A 130 22.86 -3.03 0.27
C MET A 130 22.92 -1.77 1.13
N THR A 131 22.66 -1.87 2.43
CA THR A 131 22.60 -0.74 3.36
C THR A 131 23.49 -1.01 4.57
N GLY A 132 23.78 0.03 5.36
CA GLY A 132 24.46 -0.13 6.65
C GLY A 132 23.56 -0.71 7.74
N GLN A 133 22.28 -0.98 7.44
CA GLN A 133 21.28 -1.43 8.40
C GLN A 133 21.09 -2.95 8.36
N THR A 134 21.02 -3.55 9.55
CA THR A 134 20.59 -4.95 9.69
C THR A 134 19.15 -5.01 10.16
N ILE A 135 18.30 -5.74 9.45
CA ILE A 135 16.89 -5.90 9.82
C ILE A 135 16.44 -7.34 9.63
N SER A 136 15.65 -7.85 10.58
CA SER A 136 15.05 -9.17 10.45
C SER A 136 13.80 -9.12 9.57
N ALA A 137 13.39 -10.27 9.01
CA ALA A 137 12.14 -10.36 8.26
C ALA A 137 10.92 -9.92 9.10
N MET A 138 10.94 -10.19 10.41
CA MET A 138 9.90 -9.72 11.34
C MET A 138 9.97 -8.20 11.55
N GLY A 139 11.17 -7.64 11.59
CA GLY A 139 11.38 -6.19 11.61
C GLY A 139 10.77 -5.51 10.38
N VAL A 140 11.04 -6.04 9.17
CA VAL A 140 10.39 -5.56 7.93
C VAL A 140 8.87 -5.70 8.06
N TRP A 141 8.38 -6.85 8.51
CA TRP A 141 6.94 -7.08 8.67
C TRP A 141 6.28 -6.05 9.59
N ASN A 142 6.83 -5.80 10.78
CA ASN A 142 6.31 -4.82 11.73
C ASN A 142 6.17 -3.42 11.12
N VAL A 143 7.17 -3.01 10.33
CA VAL A 143 7.19 -1.69 9.69
C VAL A 143 6.10 -1.59 8.63
N ILE A 144 5.99 -2.60 7.77
CA ILE A 144 4.96 -2.64 6.72
C ILE A 144 3.56 -2.72 7.32
N GLN A 145 3.37 -3.42 8.45
CA GLN A 145 2.09 -3.44 9.15
C GLN A 145 1.70 -2.06 9.69
N GLU A 146 2.66 -1.32 10.23
CA GLU A 146 2.41 0.00 10.79
C GLU A 146 2.18 1.04 9.69
N LEU A 147 2.95 1.00 8.60
CA LEU A 147 2.69 1.83 7.42
C LEU A 147 1.31 1.51 6.81
N GLY A 148 0.98 0.23 6.66
CA GLY A 148 -0.31 -0.18 6.12
C GLY A 148 -1.49 0.17 7.02
N ARG A 149 -1.32 0.17 8.35
CA ARG A 149 -2.33 0.67 9.30
C ARG A 149 -2.62 2.15 9.04
N LYS A 150 -1.58 2.98 8.93
CA LYS A 150 -1.73 4.42 8.63
C LYS A 150 -2.44 4.67 7.30
N VAL A 151 -2.11 3.89 6.27
CA VAL A 151 -2.83 3.96 4.98
C VAL A 151 -4.32 3.64 5.15
N CYS A 152 -4.68 2.67 5.99
CA CYS A 152 -6.10 2.38 6.28
C CYS A 152 -6.79 3.54 6.99
N GLU A 153 -6.14 4.11 8.02
CA GLU A 153 -6.69 5.23 8.81
C GLU A 153 -6.87 6.49 7.96
N ASP A 154 -5.92 6.77 7.07
CA ASP A 154 -6.01 7.86 6.10
C ASP A 154 -7.20 7.66 5.15
N GLU A 155 -7.36 6.47 4.59
CA GLU A 155 -8.47 6.17 3.69
C GLU A 155 -9.81 6.28 4.41
N GLU A 156 -9.92 5.77 5.64
CA GLU A 156 -11.14 5.89 6.44
C GLU A 156 -11.47 7.35 6.75
N SER A 157 -10.46 8.15 7.11
CA SER A 157 -10.61 9.59 7.35
C SER A 157 -11.09 10.34 6.10
N LEU A 158 -10.52 10.03 4.93
CA LEU A 158 -10.94 10.61 3.64
C LEU A 158 -12.38 10.22 3.29
N VAL A 159 -12.76 8.95 3.46
CA VAL A 159 -14.13 8.48 3.21
C VAL A 159 -15.14 9.20 4.11
N ASN A 160 -14.83 9.33 5.40
CA ASN A 160 -15.71 10.01 6.36
C ASN A 160 -15.83 11.51 6.06
N ALA A 161 -14.73 12.18 5.73
CA ALA A 161 -14.73 13.58 5.33
C ALA A 161 -15.53 13.81 4.04
N HIS A 162 -15.42 12.92 3.05
CA HIS A 162 -16.17 13.00 1.81
C HIS A 162 -17.67 12.80 2.03
N ARG A 163 -18.07 11.78 2.80
CA ARG A 163 -19.47 11.53 3.19
C ARG A 163 -20.09 12.70 3.95
N SER A 164 -19.28 13.44 4.70
CA SER A 164 -19.70 14.63 5.44
C SER A 164 -19.69 15.91 4.60
N GLY A 165 -19.34 15.83 3.31
CA GLY A 165 -19.24 16.99 2.41
C GLY A 165 -18.08 17.94 2.73
N ILE A 166 -17.13 17.53 3.58
CA ILE A 166 -15.97 18.34 3.98
C ILE A 166 -14.94 18.40 2.85
N ILE A 167 -14.80 17.30 2.11
CA ILE A 167 -13.89 17.20 0.97
C ILE A 167 -14.61 16.71 -0.28
N GLN A 168 -14.10 17.15 -1.43
CA GLN A 168 -14.49 16.69 -2.75
C GLN A 168 -13.26 16.37 -3.58
N GLY A 169 -13.45 15.70 -4.71
CA GLY A 169 -12.36 15.44 -5.66
C GLY A 169 -11.75 16.75 -6.17
N GLU A 170 -10.44 16.72 -6.45
CA GLU A 170 -9.71 17.87 -6.99
C GLU A 170 -9.78 17.96 -8.52
N LYS A 171 -10.22 16.88 -9.18
CA LYS A 171 -10.28 16.77 -10.64
C LYS A 171 -11.69 16.37 -11.07
N GLU A 172 -12.13 17.00 -12.15
CA GLU A 172 -13.36 16.68 -12.85
C GLU A 172 -12.99 16.21 -14.26
N THR A 173 -13.62 15.13 -14.72
CA THR A 173 -13.44 14.57 -16.07
C THR A 173 -14.82 14.38 -16.72
N PRO A 174 -14.98 14.64 -18.03
CA PRO A 174 -16.26 14.42 -18.71
C PRO A 174 -16.74 12.98 -18.65
N VAL A 175 -15.81 12.02 -18.63
CA VAL A 175 -16.07 10.59 -18.50
C VAL A 175 -15.05 10.01 -17.54
N LEU A 176 -15.53 9.28 -16.53
CA LEU A 176 -14.71 8.52 -15.60
C LEU A 176 -14.92 7.03 -15.87
N PHE A 177 -13.82 6.31 -16.13
CA PHE A 177 -13.84 4.87 -16.28
C PHE A 177 -13.52 4.21 -14.94
N GLU A 178 -14.36 3.28 -14.53
CA GLU A 178 -14.17 2.49 -13.30
C GLU A 178 -14.18 1.00 -13.63
N GLU A 179 -13.15 0.27 -13.22
CA GLU A 179 -13.13 -1.20 -13.29
C GLU A 179 -12.96 -1.77 -11.88
N THR A 180 -13.58 -2.92 -11.60
CA THR A 180 -13.38 -3.68 -10.36
C THR A 180 -13.10 -5.14 -10.68
N ASP A 181 -12.08 -5.72 -10.05
CA ASP A 181 -11.72 -7.13 -10.18
C ASP A 181 -11.29 -7.71 -8.81
N GLY A 182 -11.17 -9.03 -8.72
CA GLY A 182 -10.86 -9.76 -7.50
C GLY A 182 -9.73 -10.76 -7.68
N VAL A 183 -8.77 -10.76 -6.75
CA VAL A 183 -7.73 -11.79 -6.68
C VAL A 183 -7.82 -12.59 -5.39
N TYR A 184 -8.00 -13.91 -5.54
CA TYR A 184 -8.00 -14.82 -4.40
C TYR A 184 -6.58 -15.07 -3.88
N VAL A 185 -6.39 -14.86 -2.57
CA VAL A 185 -5.16 -15.16 -1.83
C VAL A 185 -5.41 -16.20 -0.76
N ARG A 186 -4.36 -16.96 -0.39
CA ARG A 186 -4.43 -17.94 0.69
C ARG A 186 -4.34 -17.24 2.04
N LEU A 187 -5.16 -17.67 2.98
CA LEU A 187 -5.12 -17.18 4.36
C LEU A 187 -4.34 -18.14 5.26
N GLN A 188 -3.73 -17.61 6.32
CA GLN A 188 -3.11 -18.39 7.40
C GLN A 188 -3.89 -18.20 8.70
N ASN A 189 -4.06 -19.28 9.46
CA ASN A 189 -4.70 -19.25 10.79
C ASN A 189 -6.13 -18.66 10.81
N GLU A 190 -6.86 -18.80 9.70
CA GLU A 190 -8.23 -18.33 9.53
C GLU A 190 -9.18 -19.51 9.30
N LYS A 191 -10.46 -19.39 9.69
CA LYS A 191 -11.48 -20.42 9.43
C LYS A 191 -11.66 -20.67 7.93
N LYS A 192 -11.64 -19.60 7.13
CA LYS A 192 -11.64 -19.67 5.66
C LYS A 192 -10.20 -19.78 5.16
N LYS A 193 -9.95 -20.68 4.20
CA LYS A 193 -8.61 -20.90 3.62
C LYS A 193 -8.18 -19.84 2.60
N LYS A 194 -9.12 -19.05 2.09
CA LYS A 194 -8.88 -18.02 1.07
C LYS A 194 -9.71 -16.77 1.36
N ALA A 195 -9.23 -15.63 0.90
CA ALA A 195 -9.99 -14.39 0.80
C ALA A 195 -9.77 -13.75 -0.56
N GLU A 196 -10.73 -12.95 -0.99
CA GLU A 196 -10.66 -12.16 -2.20
C GLU A 196 -10.17 -10.75 -1.86
N ILE A 197 -9.05 -10.35 -2.47
CA ILE A 197 -8.65 -8.94 -2.52
C ILE A 197 -9.41 -8.33 -3.69
N LYS A 198 -10.33 -7.41 -3.41
CA LYS A 198 -10.96 -6.58 -4.43
C LYS A 198 -10.04 -5.42 -4.77
N VAL A 199 -9.90 -5.15 -6.06
CA VAL A 199 -9.13 -4.04 -6.60
C VAL A 199 -10.09 -3.22 -7.45
N GLY A 200 -10.16 -1.93 -7.15
CA GLY A 200 -10.87 -0.95 -7.97
C GLY A 200 -9.87 -0.03 -8.65
N ILE A 201 -10.14 0.35 -9.89
CA ILE A 201 -9.36 1.34 -10.64
C ILE A 201 -10.31 2.40 -11.18
N ALA A 202 -9.89 3.66 -11.12
CA ALA A 202 -10.56 4.78 -11.74
C ALA A 202 -9.56 5.57 -12.60
N TYR A 203 -9.96 6.01 -13.79
CA TYR A 203 -9.10 6.77 -14.71
C TYR A 203 -9.90 7.57 -15.75
N ASP A 204 -9.27 8.57 -16.37
CA ASP A 204 -9.94 9.54 -17.25
C ASP A 204 -9.98 9.06 -18.72
N GLY A 205 -9.12 8.12 -19.07
CA GLY A 205 -9.00 7.55 -20.41
C GLY A 205 -7.58 7.09 -20.70
N TRP A 206 -7.26 6.92 -21.98
CA TRP A 206 -5.97 6.41 -22.43
C TRP A 206 -5.17 7.51 -23.12
N LYS A 207 -3.93 7.71 -22.68
CA LYS A 207 -2.96 8.62 -23.29
C LYS A 207 -1.94 7.83 -24.10
N GLU A 208 -1.71 8.20 -25.35
CA GLU A 208 -0.67 7.57 -26.18
C GLU A 208 0.72 7.95 -25.67
N ILE A 209 1.55 6.94 -25.37
CA ILE A 209 2.93 7.08 -24.85
C ILE A 209 3.99 6.54 -25.83
N GLY A 210 3.56 6.22 -27.04
CA GLY A 210 4.38 5.71 -28.13
C GLY A 210 3.51 4.95 -29.11
N LYS A 211 4.07 4.59 -30.28
CA LYS A 211 3.32 3.96 -31.36
C LYS A 211 2.47 2.77 -30.88
N ASN A 212 1.15 2.93 -30.89
CA ASN A 212 0.18 1.93 -30.43
C ASN A 212 0.34 1.49 -28.96
N ARG A 213 0.99 2.30 -28.11
CA ARG A 213 1.16 2.05 -26.67
C ARG A 213 0.49 3.16 -25.88
N TYR A 214 -0.31 2.76 -24.91
CA TYR A 214 -1.16 3.68 -24.15
C TYR A 214 -0.99 3.45 -22.65
N ALA A 215 -1.07 4.54 -21.90
CA ALA A 215 -1.13 4.52 -20.44
C ALA A 215 -2.47 5.11 -19.98
N LEU A 216 -2.98 4.64 -18.84
CA LEU A 216 -4.15 5.22 -18.21
C LEU A 216 -3.80 6.59 -17.62
N ASP A 217 -4.57 7.61 -17.98
CA ASP A 217 -4.37 8.97 -17.45
C ASP A 217 -5.09 9.15 -16.11
N ASN A 218 -4.46 9.89 -15.19
CA ASN A 218 -4.97 10.18 -13.84
C ASN A 218 -5.44 8.98 -13.03
N LYS A 219 -4.87 7.81 -13.31
CA LYS A 219 -5.21 6.54 -12.69
C LYS A 219 -5.11 6.59 -11.16
N VAL A 220 -6.17 6.15 -10.50
CA VAL A 220 -6.23 5.85 -9.07
C VAL A 220 -6.59 4.37 -8.91
N VAL A 221 -5.88 3.68 -8.01
CA VAL A 221 -6.11 2.29 -7.67
C VAL A 221 -6.37 2.18 -6.18
N VAL A 222 -7.43 1.47 -5.82
CA VAL A 222 -7.78 1.12 -4.44
C VAL A 222 -7.86 -0.39 -4.31
N ALA A 223 -7.52 -0.91 -3.13
CA ALA A 223 -7.66 -2.33 -2.86
C ALA A 223 -8.09 -2.59 -1.41
N GLY A 224 -8.73 -3.73 -1.20
CA GLY A 224 -9.11 -4.19 0.12
C GLY A 224 -9.49 -5.67 0.12
N ILE A 225 -9.23 -6.34 1.24
CA ILE A 225 -9.77 -7.68 1.46
C ILE A 225 -11.24 -7.54 1.82
N SER A 226 -12.10 -8.26 1.09
CA SER A 226 -13.54 -8.33 1.38
C SER A 226 -13.97 -9.79 1.55
N SER A 227 -15.08 -10.00 2.26
CA SER A 227 -15.72 -11.31 2.27
C SER A 227 -16.49 -11.50 0.97
N SER A 228 -16.09 -12.46 0.14
CA SER A 228 -16.85 -12.84 -1.04
C SER A 228 -18.23 -13.38 -0.64
N ARG A 229 -19.25 -12.99 -1.41
CA ARG A 229 -20.56 -13.66 -1.46
C ARG A 229 -20.63 -14.37 -2.81
N GLU A 230 -20.65 -15.69 -2.80
CA GLU A 230 -20.90 -16.49 -4.01
C GLU A 230 -22.42 -16.59 -4.17
N ASN A 231 -22.95 -15.94 -5.21
CA ASN A 231 -24.39 -15.87 -5.46
C ASN A 231 -24.85 -16.90 -6.52
N ILE A 232 -23.94 -17.66 -7.14
CA ILE A 232 -24.27 -18.77 -8.04
C ILE A 232 -23.75 -20.07 -7.39
N PRO A 233 -24.65 -20.98 -6.99
CA PRO A 233 -24.27 -22.22 -6.29
C PRO A 233 -23.48 -23.23 -7.14
N HIS A 234 -23.74 -23.32 -8.45
CA HIS A 234 -23.11 -24.31 -9.33
C HIS A 234 -22.22 -23.66 -10.39
N VAL A 235 -21.03 -24.24 -10.59
CA VAL A 235 -19.98 -23.67 -11.47
C VAL A 235 -20.44 -23.67 -12.93
N GLU A 236 -21.13 -24.73 -13.35
CA GLU A 236 -21.67 -24.88 -14.71
C GLU A 236 -22.68 -23.77 -15.04
N ALA A 237 -23.51 -23.40 -14.06
CA ALA A 237 -24.46 -22.29 -14.22
C ALA A 237 -23.73 -20.94 -14.35
N ALA A 238 -22.64 -20.73 -13.59
CA ALA A 238 -21.83 -19.54 -13.71
C ALA A 238 -21.12 -19.44 -15.08
N GLU A 239 -20.67 -20.57 -15.63
CA GLU A 239 -20.07 -20.63 -16.97
C GLU A 239 -21.07 -20.29 -18.08
N GLU A 240 -22.30 -20.80 -18.00
CA GLU A 240 -23.33 -20.50 -19.01
C GLU A 240 -23.80 -19.04 -18.92
N VAL A 241 -23.98 -18.48 -17.71
CA VAL A 241 -24.24 -17.04 -17.52
C VAL A 241 -23.15 -16.20 -18.19
N ARG A 242 -21.88 -16.55 -18.00
CA ARG A 242 -20.76 -15.86 -18.65
C ARG A 242 -20.86 -15.97 -20.18
N ARG A 243 -21.23 -17.14 -20.71
CA ARG A 243 -21.39 -17.34 -22.16
C ARG A 243 -22.46 -16.43 -22.77
N TYR A 244 -23.57 -16.21 -22.07
CA TYR A 244 -24.60 -15.26 -22.52
C TYR A 244 -24.10 -13.81 -22.47
N LEU A 245 -23.42 -13.41 -21.39
CA LEU A 245 -22.82 -12.08 -21.27
C LEU A 245 -21.78 -11.81 -22.36
N ASP A 246 -20.91 -12.79 -22.69
CA ASP A 246 -19.92 -12.68 -23.76
C ASP A 246 -20.56 -12.46 -25.14
N LYS A 247 -21.77 -13.01 -25.33
CA LYS A 247 -22.58 -12.82 -26.55
C LYS A 247 -23.45 -11.57 -26.52
N CYS A 248 -23.42 -10.81 -25.42
CA CYS A 248 -24.34 -9.69 -25.16
C CYS A 248 -25.82 -10.10 -25.19
N ASP A 249 -26.13 -11.38 -24.95
CA ASP A 249 -27.49 -11.93 -24.93
C ASP A 249 -28.06 -11.86 -23.52
N VAL A 250 -28.44 -10.64 -23.11
CA VAL A 250 -28.95 -10.37 -21.76
C VAL A 250 -30.29 -11.03 -21.52
N GLU A 251 -31.18 -11.07 -22.53
CA GLU A 251 -32.50 -11.70 -22.41
C GLU A 251 -32.37 -13.22 -22.24
N GLY A 252 -31.59 -13.89 -23.08
CA GLY A 252 -31.31 -15.32 -22.95
C GLY A 252 -30.63 -15.67 -21.62
N MET A 253 -29.80 -14.78 -21.08
CA MET A 253 -29.23 -14.95 -19.73
C MET A 253 -30.30 -14.96 -18.63
N PHE A 254 -31.27 -14.05 -18.68
CA PHE A 254 -32.36 -14.00 -17.69
C PHE A 254 -33.23 -15.25 -17.77
N ASP A 255 -33.62 -15.67 -18.98
CA ASP A 255 -34.39 -16.90 -19.21
C ASP A 255 -33.66 -18.14 -18.65
N PHE A 256 -32.34 -18.21 -18.88
CA PHE A 256 -31.49 -19.25 -18.31
C PHE A 256 -31.48 -19.20 -16.78
N LEU A 257 -31.27 -18.03 -16.18
CA LEU A 257 -31.21 -17.88 -14.72
C LEU A 257 -32.54 -18.21 -14.04
N GLU A 258 -33.68 -17.86 -14.64
CA GLU A 258 -35.00 -18.26 -14.13
C GLU A 258 -35.21 -19.77 -14.22
N THR A 259 -34.82 -20.38 -15.35
CA THR A 259 -34.87 -21.85 -15.51
C THR A 259 -33.97 -22.54 -14.49
N TYR A 260 -32.75 -22.03 -14.31
CA TYR A 260 -31.80 -22.54 -13.32
C TYR A 260 -32.37 -22.40 -11.91
N ARG A 261 -32.89 -21.23 -11.55
CA ARG A 261 -33.54 -20.97 -10.25
C ARG A 261 -34.68 -21.94 -9.98
N ASN A 262 -35.52 -22.24 -10.97
CA ASN A 262 -36.63 -23.19 -10.85
C ASN A 262 -36.18 -24.65 -10.78
N SER A 263 -34.94 -24.97 -11.16
CA SER A 263 -34.37 -26.31 -11.03
C SER A 263 -33.76 -26.60 -9.66
N LEU A 264 -33.51 -25.56 -8.85
CA LEU A 264 -32.95 -25.69 -7.50
C LEU A 264 -34.03 -26.11 -6.50
N THR A 265 -33.61 -26.89 -5.49
CA THR A 265 -34.51 -27.40 -4.44
C THR A 265 -34.16 -26.89 -3.04
N GLU A 266 -32.94 -26.39 -2.85
CA GLU A 266 -32.45 -25.90 -1.56
C GLU A 266 -32.79 -24.40 -1.40
N ASP A 267 -33.48 -24.04 -0.31
CA ASP A 267 -33.92 -22.66 -0.06
C ASP A 267 -32.76 -21.64 -0.08
N GLU A 268 -31.59 -22.00 0.47
CA GLU A 268 -30.40 -21.15 0.48
C GLU A 268 -29.85 -20.90 -0.94
N GLU A 269 -29.94 -21.89 -1.83
CA GLU A 269 -29.49 -21.76 -3.22
C GLU A 269 -30.46 -20.91 -4.03
N ILE A 270 -31.76 -21.09 -3.81
CA ILE A 270 -32.82 -20.29 -4.43
C ILE A 270 -32.67 -18.82 -4.02
N GLU A 271 -32.47 -18.51 -2.74
CA GLU A 271 -32.30 -17.14 -2.23
C GLU A 271 -31.07 -16.44 -2.86
N LYS A 272 -29.98 -17.18 -3.06
CA LYS A 272 -28.78 -16.67 -3.74
C LYS A 272 -29.07 -16.27 -5.19
N VAL A 273 -29.77 -17.13 -5.94
CA VAL A 273 -30.13 -16.84 -7.34
C VAL A 273 -31.16 -15.72 -7.44
N ASP A 274 -32.15 -15.67 -6.54
CA ASP A 274 -33.11 -14.55 -6.47
C ASP A 274 -32.41 -13.21 -6.21
N THR A 275 -31.42 -13.22 -5.32
CA THR A 275 -30.58 -12.04 -5.05
C THR A 275 -29.80 -11.62 -6.30
N LEU A 276 -29.26 -12.59 -7.06
CA LEU A 276 -28.53 -12.34 -8.29
C LEU A 276 -29.42 -11.79 -9.40
N LEU A 277 -30.58 -12.41 -9.63
CA LEU A 277 -31.59 -11.98 -10.60
C LEU A 277 -31.99 -10.54 -10.34
N LYS A 278 -32.37 -10.23 -9.10
CA LYS A 278 -32.70 -8.88 -8.67
C LYS A 278 -31.54 -7.91 -8.89
N TYR A 279 -30.31 -8.32 -8.60
CA TYR A 279 -29.14 -7.48 -8.83
C TYR A 279 -28.93 -7.20 -10.33
N PHE A 280 -28.99 -8.21 -11.18
CA PHE A 280 -28.87 -8.06 -12.63
C PHE A 280 -30.01 -7.23 -13.22
N GLU A 281 -31.25 -7.40 -12.75
CA GLU A 281 -32.40 -6.63 -13.21
C GLU A 281 -32.23 -5.14 -12.88
N ASN A 282 -31.84 -4.82 -11.65
CA ASN A 282 -31.57 -3.43 -11.24
C ASN A 282 -30.40 -2.78 -11.98
N ASN A 283 -29.53 -3.58 -12.60
CA ASN A 283 -28.35 -3.13 -13.32
C ASN A 283 -28.36 -3.59 -14.78
N LYS A 284 -29.55 -3.79 -15.38
CA LYS A 284 -29.71 -4.44 -16.69
C LYS A 284 -28.92 -3.76 -17.80
N ASP A 285 -28.99 -2.43 -17.88
CA ASP A 285 -28.20 -1.65 -18.84
C ASP A 285 -26.69 -1.80 -18.61
N GLY A 286 -26.31 -2.03 -17.36
CA GLY A 286 -24.94 -2.29 -16.90
C GLY A 286 -24.33 -3.60 -17.39
N LEU A 287 -25.16 -4.56 -17.85
CA LEU A 287 -24.72 -5.89 -18.29
C LEU A 287 -24.14 -5.88 -19.70
N LEU A 288 -24.51 -4.89 -20.52
CA LEU A 288 -23.92 -4.69 -21.83
C LEU A 288 -22.61 -3.90 -21.72
N PRO A 289 -21.60 -4.15 -22.57
CA PRO A 289 -20.45 -3.25 -22.70
C PRO A 289 -20.92 -1.82 -22.99
N TYR A 290 -20.26 -0.80 -22.45
CA TYR A 290 -20.72 0.59 -22.59
C TYR A 290 -20.82 1.06 -24.06
N GLN A 291 -20.05 0.43 -24.95
CA GLN A 291 -20.04 0.66 -26.39
C GLN A 291 -21.32 0.16 -27.07
N GLU A 292 -21.94 -0.89 -26.54
CA GLU A 292 -23.16 -1.49 -27.07
C GLU A 292 -24.44 -0.83 -26.51
N ARG A 293 -24.29 0.11 -25.56
CA ARG A 293 -25.42 0.79 -24.90
C ARG A 293 -25.96 2.00 -25.67
N GLY A 294 -25.35 2.36 -26.81
CA GLY A 294 -25.76 3.55 -27.58
C GLY A 294 -25.58 4.88 -26.83
N LEU A 295 -24.60 4.96 -25.92
CA LEU A 295 -24.33 6.17 -25.14
C LEU A 295 -23.74 7.29 -26.00
N SER A 296 -24.28 8.50 -25.86
CA SER A 296 -23.68 9.71 -26.42
C SER A 296 -22.62 10.26 -25.45
N LEU A 297 -21.39 9.74 -25.53
CA LEU A 297 -20.29 10.21 -24.68
C LEU A 297 -19.81 11.62 -25.10
N PRO A 298 -19.41 12.48 -24.14
CA PRO A 298 -18.71 13.73 -24.43
C PRO A 298 -17.41 13.49 -25.22
N ASP A 299 -16.91 14.52 -25.91
CA ASP A 299 -15.60 14.44 -26.57
C ASP A 299 -14.48 14.27 -25.53
N PRO A 300 -13.47 13.41 -25.79
CA PRO A 300 -12.35 13.23 -24.88
C PRO A 300 -11.50 14.50 -24.81
N PRO A 301 -10.92 14.82 -23.63
CA PRO A 301 -9.95 15.91 -23.49
C PRO A 301 -8.74 15.75 -24.43
N GLU A 302 -8.01 16.85 -24.67
CA GLU A 302 -6.84 16.86 -25.56
C GLU A 302 -5.80 15.80 -25.15
N GLY A 303 -5.41 14.96 -26.11
CA GLY A 303 -4.41 13.89 -25.90
C GLY A 303 -4.93 12.63 -25.21
N ILE A 304 -6.24 12.56 -24.92
CA ILE A 304 -6.93 11.38 -24.38
C ILE A 304 -7.76 10.72 -25.49
N VAL A 305 -7.84 9.39 -25.46
CA VAL A 305 -8.75 8.61 -26.27
C VAL A 305 -9.55 7.65 -25.39
N TYR A 306 -10.82 7.40 -25.75
CA TYR A 306 -11.65 6.38 -25.11
C TYR A 306 -11.47 5.04 -25.82
N ARG A 307 -11.32 3.95 -25.06
CA ARG A 307 -11.03 2.61 -25.55
C ARG A 307 -11.82 1.55 -24.80
N ASN A 308 -11.68 0.29 -25.21
CA ASN A 308 -12.26 -0.83 -24.50
C ASN A 308 -11.63 -0.97 -23.11
N MET A 309 -12.50 -1.22 -22.14
CA MET A 309 -12.13 -1.61 -20.77
C MET A 309 -11.51 -3.01 -20.78
N GLY A 310 -11.08 -3.50 -19.61
CA GLY A 310 -10.29 -4.72 -19.48
C GLY A 310 -8.80 -4.43 -19.30
N THR A 311 -8.47 -3.22 -18.82
CA THR A 311 -7.09 -2.88 -18.47
C THR A 311 -6.70 -3.49 -17.12
N MET A 312 -7.69 -3.93 -16.33
CA MET A 312 -7.53 -4.64 -15.06
C MET A 312 -6.51 -5.77 -15.10
N GLU A 313 -6.51 -6.64 -16.12
CA GLU A 313 -5.65 -7.82 -16.14
C GLU A 313 -4.16 -7.43 -16.08
N ASN A 314 -3.73 -6.48 -16.92
CA ASN A 314 -2.35 -6.00 -16.93
C ASN A 314 -1.97 -5.21 -15.65
N HIS A 315 -2.93 -4.53 -15.02
CA HIS A 315 -2.67 -3.72 -13.81
C HIS A 315 -2.72 -4.52 -12.50
N MET A 316 -3.63 -5.48 -12.38
CA MET A 316 -3.76 -6.36 -11.23
C MET A 316 -2.69 -7.45 -11.23
N TRP A 317 -2.49 -8.14 -12.36
CA TRP A 317 -1.55 -9.26 -12.43
C TRP A 317 -0.11 -8.83 -12.17
N SER A 318 0.27 -7.66 -12.68
CA SER A 318 1.67 -7.20 -12.63
C SER A 318 2.16 -6.92 -11.22
N VAL A 319 1.30 -6.49 -10.29
CA VAL A 319 1.74 -6.03 -8.96
C VAL A 319 1.11 -6.81 -7.82
N ILE A 320 -0.23 -6.81 -7.70
CA ILE A 320 -0.91 -7.44 -6.54
C ILE A 320 -0.86 -8.96 -6.64
N ALA A 321 -1.26 -9.53 -7.78
CA ALA A 321 -1.25 -10.99 -7.93
C ALA A 321 0.18 -11.54 -7.86
N ARG A 322 1.13 -10.92 -8.59
CA ARG A 322 2.57 -11.25 -8.54
C ARG A 322 3.09 -11.34 -7.11
N ARG A 323 2.75 -10.35 -6.27
CA ARG A 323 3.27 -10.27 -4.91
C ARG A 323 2.54 -11.16 -3.90
N MET A 324 1.21 -11.31 -4.02
CA MET A 324 0.38 -11.87 -2.96
C MET A 324 -0.23 -13.25 -3.26
N LYS A 325 -0.36 -13.63 -4.54
CA LYS A 325 -0.96 -14.91 -4.95
C LYS A 325 0.09 -15.99 -5.18
N HIS A 326 1.24 -15.63 -5.75
CA HIS A 326 2.31 -16.56 -6.11
C HIS A 326 3.30 -16.80 -4.95
N ASN A 327 4.25 -17.71 -5.14
CA ASN A 327 5.34 -18.00 -4.19
C ASN A 327 4.90 -18.61 -2.85
N HIS A 328 3.81 -19.39 -2.83
CA HIS A 328 3.32 -20.11 -1.65
C HIS A 328 3.08 -19.20 -0.42
N THR A 329 2.78 -17.92 -0.64
CA THR A 329 2.49 -16.99 0.46
C THR A 329 1.10 -17.21 1.03
N CYS A 330 0.97 -17.06 2.35
CA CYS A 330 -0.29 -17.03 3.07
C CYS A 330 -0.36 -15.77 3.92
N TRP A 331 -1.56 -15.21 4.09
CA TRP A 331 -1.78 -13.90 4.69
C TRP A 331 -2.75 -13.99 5.86
N SER A 332 -2.53 -13.21 6.91
CA SER A 332 -3.63 -12.87 7.82
C SER A 332 -4.54 -11.87 7.11
N ILE A 333 -5.83 -11.78 7.48
CA ILE A 333 -6.74 -10.80 6.88
C ILE A 333 -6.18 -9.38 7.06
N LYS A 334 -5.78 -9.02 8.28
CA LYS A 334 -5.18 -7.71 8.58
C LYS A 334 -3.90 -7.46 7.77
N GLY A 335 -2.96 -8.41 7.81
CA GLY A 335 -1.65 -8.23 7.17
C GLY A 335 -1.71 -8.23 5.65
N GLY A 336 -2.62 -9.01 5.08
CA GLY A 336 -2.91 -8.99 3.64
C GLY A 336 -3.57 -7.67 3.21
N ASN A 337 -4.53 -7.16 3.99
CA ASN A 337 -5.21 -5.90 3.68
C ASN A 337 -4.24 -4.72 3.68
N HIS A 338 -3.37 -4.63 4.69
CA HIS A 338 -2.33 -3.61 4.77
C HIS A 338 -1.41 -3.61 3.54
N LEU A 339 -0.91 -4.79 3.14
CA LEU A 339 -0.04 -4.90 1.97
C LEU A 339 -0.80 -4.62 0.66
N ALA A 340 -2.05 -5.07 0.52
CA ALA A 340 -2.87 -4.81 -0.65
C ALA A 340 -3.06 -3.31 -0.89
N LYS A 341 -3.29 -2.53 0.16
CA LYS A 341 -3.43 -1.06 0.07
C LYS A 341 -2.11 -0.38 -0.30
N ILE A 342 -0.98 -0.81 0.27
CA ILE A 342 0.35 -0.32 -0.14
C ILE A 342 0.63 -0.63 -1.62
N LEU A 343 0.30 -1.84 -2.09
CA LEU A 343 0.44 -2.21 -3.49
C LEU A 343 -0.49 -1.37 -4.40
N ALA A 344 -1.70 -1.04 -3.95
CA ALA A 344 -2.60 -0.14 -4.68
C ALA A 344 -2.02 1.28 -4.83
N LYS A 345 -1.38 1.82 -3.78
CA LYS A 345 -0.62 3.08 -3.87
C LYS A 345 0.50 3.02 -4.90
N LYS A 346 1.25 1.90 -4.95
CA LYS A 346 2.25 1.66 -6.01
C LYS A 346 1.63 1.62 -7.40
N CYS A 347 0.53 0.90 -7.59
CA CYS A 347 -0.16 0.82 -8.88
C CYS A 347 -0.70 2.16 -9.35
N SER A 348 -0.97 3.09 -8.43
CA SER A 348 -1.40 4.47 -8.70
C SER A 348 -0.24 5.43 -8.99
N GLY A 349 1.02 4.98 -8.89
CA GLY A 349 2.18 5.88 -8.98
C GLY A 349 2.35 6.79 -7.76
N ARG A 350 1.76 6.43 -6.62
CA ARG A 350 1.73 7.22 -5.38
C ARG A 350 2.35 6.46 -4.21
N ILE A 351 3.43 5.72 -4.47
CA ILE A 351 4.06 4.88 -3.44
C ILE A 351 4.67 5.72 -2.31
N ASP A 352 5.11 6.94 -2.62
CA ASP A 352 5.69 7.87 -1.66
C ASP A 352 4.65 8.32 -0.62
N ASP A 353 3.35 8.33 -0.95
CA ASP A 353 2.27 8.62 0.01
C ASP A 353 2.30 7.69 1.23
N VAL A 354 2.87 6.48 1.09
CA VAL A 354 2.98 5.50 2.18
C VAL A 354 3.95 5.96 3.26
N THR A 355 5.02 6.68 2.89
CA THR A 355 6.10 7.11 3.81
C THR A 355 6.02 8.60 4.16
N VAL A 356 5.50 9.44 3.27
CA VAL A 356 5.42 10.91 3.42
C VAL A 356 4.69 11.36 4.69
N LYS A 357 3.75 10.56 5.23
CA LYS A 357 3.01 10.89 6.46
C LYS A 357 3.60 10.32 7.75
N LEU A 358 4.88 9.94 7.76
CA LEU A 358 5.65 9.91 9.02
C LEU A 358 5.74 11.30 9.69
N LYS A 359 5.25 12.36 9.02
CA LYS A 359 5.29 13.78 9.39
C LYS A 359 4.33 14.25 10.50
N SER A 360 3.55 13.38 11.15
CA SER A 360 2.71 13.79 12.30
C SER A 360 2.88 12.87 13.51
N PRO A 361 3.45 13.37 14.62
CA PRO A 361 3.35 12.72 15.92
C PRO A 361 2.03 13.12 16.61
N GLU A 362 0.92 12.49 16.22
CA GLU A 362 -0.18 12.30 17.15
C GLU A 362 0.19 11.11 18.03
N PHE A 363 0.92 11.38 19.11
CA PHE A 363 1.19 10.38 20.13
C PHE A 363 -0.11 10.04 20.85
N GLU A 364 -0.69 8.89 20.48
CA GLU A 364 -1.58 8.14 21.35
C GLU A 364 -0.83 7.81 22.66
N GLY A 365 -1.40 8.26 23.76
CA GLY A 365 -0.89 7.97 25.08
C GLY A 365 -0.97 6.48 25.38
N LYS A 366 0.19 5.82 25.42
CA LYS A 366 0.35 4.64 26.29
C LYS A 366 0.82 5.13 27.65
N LYS A 367 -0.10 5.10 28.61
CA LYS A 367 0.22 5.17 30.05
C LYS A 367 1.18 4.02 30.37
N PHE A 368 2.29 4.34 31.05
CA PHE A 368 3.08 3.36 31.79
C PHE A 368 2.31 2.88 33.01
#